data_AF-A0D4U2-F1
#
_entry.id   AF-A0D4U2-F1
#
_cell.length_a   1.000
_cell.length_b   1.000
_cell.length_c   1.000
_cell.angle_alpha   90.00
_cell.angle_beta   90.00
_cell.angle_gamma   90.00
#
_symmetry.space_group_name_H-M   'P 1'
#
loop_
_entity.id
_entity.type
_entity.pdbx_description
1 polymer ?
#
loop_
_entity_poly.entity_id
_entity_poly.type
_entity_poly.pdbx_seq_one_letter_code
_entity_poly.pdbx_strand_id
1 'polypeptide(L)'
;MKWKPTCYEYSLHNRENNTKKVSQYYHFLYESQYFTNHIKYTQIHWVFRMQFMKSYFLQQQLNIVYKRKILNKLKKRFKMGAHKSLRMKKRLIKANKQNRPLPNWFRYRTDNTIRYNSKRRHWRRTKLNIN
;
A
#
# COMPACT_ATOMS: atom_id res chain seq x y z
N MET A 1 40.04 33.19 72.12
CA MET A 1 38.82 32.80 72.86
C MET A 1 37.77 32.35 71.86
N LYS A 2 37.36 31.07 71.88
CA LYS A 2 36.25 30.59 71.05
C LYS A 2 34.94 30.81 71.80
N TRP A 3 34.07 31.67 71.27
CA TRP A 3 32.71 31.89 71.77
C TRP A 3 31.92 30.57 71.70
N LYS A 4 31.19 30.24 72.77
CA LYS A 4 30.22 29.15 72.77
C LYS A 4 28.84 29.73 72.44
N PRO A 5 28.08 29.11 71.52
CA PRO A 5 26.78 29.61 71.12
C PRO A 5 25.77 29.58 72.29
N THR A 6 24.85 30.53 72.30
CA THR A 6 23.82 30.64 73.35
C THR A 6 22.71 29.59 73.15
N CYS A 7 21.95 29.27 74.19
CA CYS A 7 20.89 28.26 74.17
C CYS A 7 19.82 28.52 73.08
N TYR A 8 19.62 29.78 72.73
CA TYR A 8 18.73 30.23 71.66
C TYR A 8 19.30 29.95 70.27
N GLU A 9 20.61 30.14 70.06
CA GLU A 9 21.30 29.82 68.79
C GLU A 9 21.31 28.31 68.52
N TYR A 10 21.47 27.49 69.57
CA TYR A 10 21.39 26.02 69.44
C TYR A 10 20.01 25.55 68.99
N SER A 11 18.95 26.23 69.45
CA SER A 11 17.56 25.92 69.12
C SER A 11 17.19 26.36 67.71
N LEU A 12 17.69 27.52 67.27
CA LEU A 12 17.53 28.01 65.89
C LEU A 12 18.30 27.14 64.90
N HIS A 13 19.53 26.73 65.21
CA HIS A 13 20.32 25.84 64.35
C HIS A 13 19.66 24.46 64.17
N ASN A 14 19.09 23.87 65.23
CA ASN A 14 18.33 22.63 65.13
C ASN A 14 17.02 22.78 64.36
N ARG A 15 16.33 23.93 64.48
CA ARG A 15 15.12 24.24 63.72
C ARG A 15 15.43 24.42 62.23
N GLU A 16 16.51 25.12 61.89
CA GLU A 16 17.00 25.26 60.51
C GLU A 16 17.48 23.92 59.91
N ASN A 17 18.14 23.08 60.69
CA ASN A 17 18.57 21.76 60.22
C ASN A 17 17.36 20.83 60.00
N ASN A 18 16.29 20.95 60.81
CA ASN A 18 15.03 20.24 60.57
C ASN A 18 14.27 20.77 59.34
N THR A 19 14.18 22.10 59.15
CA THR A 19 13.52 22.66 57.95
C THR A 19 14.28 22.33 56.67
N LYS A 20 15.62 22.31 56.70
CA LYS A 20 16.47 21.87 55.58
C LYS A 20 16.25 20.38 55.25
N LYS A 21 16.17 19.50 56.25
CA LYS A 21 15.87 18.07 56.06
C LYS A 21 14.47 17.84 55.48
N VAL A 22 13.47 18.55 55.98
CA VAL A 22 12.08 18.48 55.49
C VAL A 22 12.00 18.98 54.03
N SER A 23 12.66 20.10 53.71
CA SER A 23 12.74 20.61 52.34
C SER A 23 13.44 19.64 51.38
N GLN A 24 14.52 18.99 51.81
CA GLN A 24 15.21 17.96 51.03
C GLN A 24 14.31 16.74 50.78
N TYR A 25 13.52 16.33 51.77
CA TYR A 25 12.55 15.25 51.62
C TYR A 25 11.45 15.58 50.59
N TYR A 26 10.85 16.78 50.66
CA TYR A 26 9.86 17.20 49.67
C TYR A 26 10.47 17.32 48.26
N HIS A 27 11.68 17.88 48.11
CA HIS A 27 12.36 17.98 46.81
C HIS A 27 12.63 16.59 46.21
N PHE A 28 13.07 15.63 47.03
CA PHE A 28 13.31 14.25 46.62
C PHE A 28 12.02 13.54 46.17
N LEU A 29 10.89 13.77 46.86
CA LEU A 29 9.59 13.23 46.46
C LEU A 29 9.10 13.83 45.13
N TYR A 30 9.26 15.14 44.94
CA TYR A 30 8.94 15.79 43.67
C TYR A 30 9.82 15.22 42.54
N GLU A 31 11.15 15.14 42.70
CA GLU A 31 12.05 14.59 41.68
C GLU A 31 11.76 13.11 41.35
N SER A 32 11.45 12.29 42.36
CA SER A 32 11.06 10.89 42.17
C SER A 32 9.74 10.75 41.38
N GLN A 33 8.77 11.64 41.64
CA GLN A 33 7.50 11.67 40.90
C GLN A 33 7.69 12.16 39.45
N TYR A 34 8.53 13.17 39.22
CA TYR A 34 8.88 13.64 37.88
C TYR A 34 9.60 12.57 37.05
N PHE A 35 10.55 11.83 37.63
CA PHE A 35 11.30 10.78 36.95
C PHE A 35 10.43 9.60 36.53
N THR A 36 9.54 9.14 37.42
CA THR A 36 8.59 8.05 37.10
C THR A 36 7.56 8.47 36.06
N ASN A 37 7.09 9.71 36.10
CA ASN A 37 6.20 10.25 35.08
C ASN A 37 6.90 10.35 33.72
N HIS A 38 8.12 10.87 33.66
CA HIS A 38 8.91 10.95 32.43
C HIS A 38 9.16 9.57 31.79
N ILE A 39 9.47 8.54 32.59
CA ILE A 39 9.63 7.16 32.09
C ILE A 39 8.31 6.62 31.53
N LYS A 40 7.17 6.86 32.21
CA LYS A 40 5.85 6.42 31.72
C LYS A 40 5.48 7.09 30.40
N TYR A 41 5.64 8.41 30.27
CA TYR A 41 5.30 9.13 29.04
C TYR A 41 6.21 8.76 27.86
N THR A 42 7.50 8.54 28.10
CA THR A 42 8.43 8.08 27.06
C THR A 42 8.13 6.64 26.61
N GLN A 43 7.86 5.71 27.53
CA GLN A 43 7.46 4.34 27.20
C GLN A 43 6.14 4.28 26.41
N ILE A 44 5.12 5.05 26.82
CA ILE A 44 3.84 5.13 26.10
C ILE A 44 4.05 5.69 24.69
N HIS A 45 4.82 6.78 24.54
CA HIS A 45 5.10 7.36 23.24
C HIS A 45 5.85 6.39 22.30
N TRP A 46 6.81 5.61 22.82
CA TRP A 46 7.51 4.57 22.03
C TRP A 46 6.57 3.45 21.59
N VAL A 47 5.67 2.98 22.45
CA VAL A 47 4.67 1.95 22.11
C VAL A 47 3.70 2.48 21.05
N PHE A 48 3.17 3.69 21.22
CA PHE A 48 2.30 4.32 20.22
C PHE A 48 3.00 4.56 18.88
N ARG A 49 4.26 5.01 18.90
CA ARG A 49 5.09 5.19 17.68
C ARG A 49 5.33 3.88 16.95
N MET A 50 5.61 2.80 17.67
CA MET A 50 5.80 1.47 17.06
C MET A 50 4.49 0.87 16.53
N GLN A 51 3.37 1.07 17.22
CA GLN A 51 2.04 0.65 16.76
C GLN A 51 1.62 1.42 15.49
N PHE A 52 1.90 2.73 15.46
CA PHE A 52 1.70 3.58 14.29
C PHE A 52 2.56 3.09 13.12
N MET A 53 3.88 2.95 13.28
CA MET A 53 4.76 2.53 12.19
C MET A 53 4.40 1.15 11.61
N LYS A 54 3.95 0.20 12.44
CA LYS A 54 3.45 -1.11 11.97
C LYS A 54 2.15 -0.99 11.16
N SER A 55 1.21 -0.15 11.60
CA SER A 55 -0.04 0.12 10.86
C SER A 55 0.23 0.76 9.50
N TYR A 56 1.12 1.76 9.44
CA TYR A 56 1.48 2.44 8.20
C TYR A 56 2.19 1.51 7.21
N PHE A 57 3.06 0.62 7.67
CA PHE A 57 3.71 -0.37 6.81
C PHE A 57 2.70 -1.37 6.21
N LEU A 58 1.76 -1.87 7.02
CA LEU A 58 0.71 -2.77 6.52
C LEU A 58 -0.24 -2.06 5.54
N GLN A 59 -0.59 -0.80 5.80
CA GLN A 59 -1.37 0.03 4.87
C GLN A 59 -0.64 0.26 3.54
N GLN A 60 0.68 0.48 3.57
CA GLN A 60 1.51 0.60 2.37
C GLN A 60 1.53 -0.72 1.56
N GLN A 61 1.71 -1.87 2.21
CA GLN A 61 1.71 -3.18 1.54
C GLN A 61 0.35 -3.51 0.90
N LEU A 62 -0.74 -3.26 1.62
CA LEU A 62 -2.09 -3.42 1.10
C LEU A 62 -2.30 -2.52 -0.13
N ASN A 63 -1.93 -1.25 -0.06
CA ASN A 63 -2.02 -0.32 -1.20
C ASN A 63 -1.25 -0.80 -2.45
N ILE A 64 -0.06 -1.39 -2.28
CA ILE A 64 0.73 -1.93 -3.41
C ILE A 64 0.00 -3.11 -4.08
N VAL A 65 -0.54 -4.03 -3.28
CA VAL A 65 -1.26 -5.20 -3.78
C VAL A 65 -2.56 -4.78 -4.48
N TYR A 66 -3.34 -3.89 -3.87
CA TYR A 66 -4.58 -3.37 -4.48
C TYR A 66 -4.28 -2.58 -5.77
N LYS A 67 -3.25 -1.74 -5.79
CA LYS A 67 -2.83 -0.99 -6.99
C LYS A 67 -2.39 -1.94 -8.11
N ARG A 68 -1.61 -2.99 -7.80
CA ARG A 68 -1.24 -4.03 -8.79
C ARG A 68 -2.45 -4.77 -9.35
N LYS A 69 -3.41 -5.15 -8.50
CA LYS A 69 -4.65 -5.83 -8.92
C LYS A 69 -5.48 -4.96 -9.87
N ILE A 70 -5.62 -3.67 -9.55
CA ILE A 70 -6.30 -2.68 -10.40
C ILE A 70 -5.56 -2.49 -11.73
N LEU A 71 -4.25 -2.31 -11.70
CA LEU A 71 -3.43 -2.12 -12.92
C LEU A 71 -3.48 -3.33 -13.84
N ASN A 72 -3.46 -4.55 -13.31
CA ASN A 72 -3.60 -5.76 -14.12
C ASN A 72 -5.02 -5.90 -14.71
N LYS A 73 -6.06 -5.52 -13.96
CA LYS A 73 -7.44 -5.45 -14.46
C LYS A 73 -7.56 -4.41 -15.58
N LEU A 74 -6.92 -3.25 -15.45
CA LEU A 74 -6.89 -2.21 -16.48
C LEU A 74 -6.08 -2.64 -17.71
N LYS A 75 -4.88 -3.22 -17.55
CA LYS A 75 -4.08 -3.77 -18.66
C LYS A 75 -4.82 -4.85 -19.45
N LYS A 76 -5.60 -5.70 -18.77
CA LYS A 76 -6.45 -6.71 -19.43
C LYS A 76 -7.58 -6.08 -20.26
N ARG A 77 -8.12 -4.94 -19.81
CA ARG A 77 -9.16 -4.17 -20.54
C ARG A 77 -8.58 -3.39 -21.71
N PHE A 78 -7.37 -2.84 -21.57
CA PHE A 78 -6.65 -2.09 -22.60
C PHE A 78 -5.58 -2.93 -23.30
N LYS A 79 -5.92 -4.13 -23.79
CA LYS A 79 -5.05 -4.87 -24.70
C LYS A 79 -4.96 -4.05 -26.00
N MET A 80 -3.90 -3.25 -26.15
CA MET A 80 -3.74 -2.31 -27.26
C MET A 80 -3.94 -3.04 -28.59
N GLY A 81 -4.96 -2.65 -29.35
CA GLY A 81 -5.27 -3.27 -30.63
C GLY A 81 -4.12 -3.19 -31.64
N ALA A 82 -3.23 -2.20 -31.50
CA ALA A 82 -2.08 -2.02 -32.40
C ALA A 82 -0.97 -3.06 -32.18
N HIS A 83 -0.66 -3.41 -30.93
CA HIS A 83 0.48 -4.27 -30.61
C HIS A 83 0.09 -5.75 -30.57
N LYS A 84 0.32 -6.46 -31.68
CA LYS A 84 -0.08 -7.87 -31.87
C LYS A 84 1.13 -8.77 -32.10
N SER A 85 1.13 -9.98 -31.53
CA SER A 85 2.13 -11.01 -31.80
C SER A 85 2.06 -11.51 -33.25
N LEU A 86 3.16 -12.08 -33.76
CA LEU A 86 3.23 -12.62 -35.11
C LEU A 86 2.17 -13.71 -35.36
N ARG A 87 1.97 -14.62 -34.39
CA ARG A 87 0.94 -15.66 -34.46
C ARG A 87 -0.45 -15.07 -34.65
N MET A 88 -0.80 -14.02 -33.90
CA MET A 88 -2.09 -13.35 -34.03
C MET A 88 -2.22 -12.64 -35.39
N LYS A 89 -1.17 -11.95 -35.85
CA LYS A 89 -1.14 -11.32 -37.19
C LYS A 89 -1.40 -12.36 -38.29
N LYS A 90 -0.72 -13.52 -38.27
CA LYS A 90 -0.92 -14.61 -39.23
C LYS A 90 -2.37 -15.11 -39.24
N ARG A 91 -2.98 -15.33 -38.07
CA ARG A 91 -4.40 -15.75 -37.96
C ARG A 91 -5.37 -14.72 -38.53
N LEU A 92 -5.15 -13.43 -38.25
CA LEU A 92 -5.98 -12.34 -38.80
C LEU A 92 -5.85 -12.24 -40.32
N ILE A 93 -4.64 -12.35 -40.86
CA ILE A 93 -4.40 -12.35 -42.32
C ILE A 93 -5.11 -13.54 -42.97
N LYS A 94 -5.02 -14.74 -42.39
CA LYS A 94 -5.72 -15.92 -42.91
C LYS A 94 -7.23 -15.75 -42.89
N ALA A 95 -7.79 -15.26 -41.78
CA ALA A 95 -9.21 -14.99 -41.66
C ALA A 95 -9.70 -13.95 -42.68
N ASN A 96 -8.89 -12.92 -42.96
CA ASN A 96 -9.20 -11.94 -43.99
C ASN A 96 -9.16 -12.55 -45.40
N LYS A 97 -8.14 -13.38 -45.70
CA LYS A 97 -8.02 -14.08 -46.99
C LYS A 97 -9.17 -15.06 -47.24
N GLN A 98 -9.68 -15.74 -46.21
CA GLN A 98 -10.82 -16.65 -46.33
C GLN A 98 -12.15 -15.92 -46.55
N ASN A 99 -12.25 -14.65 -46.17
CA ASN A 99 -13.49 -13.87 -46.23
C ASN A 99 -13.78 -13.27 -47.63
N ARG A 100 -13.32 -13.94 -48.69
CA ARG A 100 -13.48 -13.51 -50.08
C ARG A 100 -14.75 -14.12 -50.69
N PRO A 101 -15.41 -13.44 -51.65
CA PRO A 101 -16.50 -14.02 -52.42
C PRO A 101 -15.98 -15.16 -53.32
N LEU A 102 -16.90 -16.02 -53.74
CA LEU A 102 -16.62 -17.08 -54.70
C LEU A 102 -16.25 -16.47 -56.07
N PRO A 103 -15.17 -16.90 -56.74
CA PRO A 103 -14.83 -16.41 -58.08
C PRO A 103 -15.93 -16.72 -59.10
N ASN A 104 -16.15 -15.81 -60.07
CA ASN A 104 -17.26 -15.96 -61.00
C ASN A 104 -17.10 -17.19 -61.92
N TRP A 105 -15.90 -17.41 -62.46
CA TRP A 105 -15.61 -18.57 -63.32
C TRP A 105 -15.87 -19.91 -62.63
N PHE A 106 -15.73 -19.98 -61.30
CA PHE A 106 -15.98 -21.21 -60.55
C PHE A 106 -17.46 -21.61 -60.59
N ARG A 107 -18.37 -20.63 -60.72
CA ARG A 107 -19.81 -20.88 -60.85
C ARG A 107 -20.17 -21.57 -62.17
N TYR A 108 -19.32 -21.44 -63.18
CA TYR A 108 -19.53 -22.00 -64.51
C TYR A 108 -18.85 -23.35 -64.71
N ARG A 109 -18.21 -23.93 -63.68
CA ARG A 109 -17.69 -25.29 -63.76
C ARG A 109 -18.84 -26.30 -63.82
N THR A 110 -18.72 -27.28 -64.71
CA THR A 110 -19.64 -28.42 -64.81
C THR A 110 -19.70 -29.18 -63.49
N ASP A 111 -20.88 -29.70 -63.15
CA ASP A 111 -21.18 -30.46 -61.92
C ASP A 111 -20.90 -29.72 -60.60
N ASN A 112 -20.88 -28.38 -60.63
CA ASN A 112 -20.71 -27.58 -59.43
C ASN A 112 -22.05 -27.16 -58.80
N THR A 113 -22.30 -27.61 -57.57
CA THR A 113 -23.48 -27.23 -56.77
C THR A 113 -23.27 -25.95 -55.94
N ILE A 114 -22.03 -25.47 -55.81
CA ILE A 114 -21.66 -24.36 -54.92
C ILE A 114 -21.90 -23.02 -55.62
N ARG A 115 -22.89 -22.26 -55.14
CA ARG A 115 -23.26 -20.93 -55.69
C ARG A 115 -22.63 -19.74 -54.97
N TYR A 116 -22.38 -19.85 -53.67
CA TYR A 116 -21.82 -18.79 -52.83
C TYR A 116 -20.90 -19.36 -51.74
N ASN A 117 -20.10 -18.50 -51.11
CA ASN A 117 -19.26 -18.89 -49.97
C ASN A 117 -20.08 -18.88 -48.67
N SER A 118 -20.56 -20.04 -48.24
CA SER A 118 -21.36 -20.21 -47.02
C SER A 118 -20.59 -19.88 -45.74
N LYS A 119 -19.26 -19.98 -45.76
CA LYS A 119 -18.37 -19.71 -44.61
C LYS A 119 -17.90 -18.25 -44.54
N ARG A 120 -18.43 -17.37 -45.39
CA ARG A 120 -18.11 -15.94 -45.38
C ARG A 120 -18.62 -15.29 -44.08
N ARG A 121 -17.87 -14.32 -43.56
CA ARG A 121 -18.09 -13.71 -42.23
C ARG A 121 -18.23 -12.19 -42.32
N HIS A 122 -19.18 -11.62 -41.58
CA HIS A 122 -19.27 -10.17 -41.36
C HIS A 122 -18.79 -9.79 -39.96
N TRP A 123 -17.90 -8.80 -39.85
CA TRP A 123 -17.21 -8.46 -38.59
C TRP A 123 -18.12 -7.89 -37.50
N ARG A 124 -19.26 -7.28 -37.87
CA ARG A 124 -20.26 -6.82 -36.91
C ARG A 124 -21.10 -7.98 -36.36
N ARG A 125 -21.44 -8.97 -37.19
CA ARG A 125 -22.34 -10.08 -36.82
C ARG A 125 -21.64 -11.19 -36.04
N THR A 126 -20.45 -11.61 -36.47
CA THR A 126 -19.73 -12.73 -35.84
C THR A 126 -18.27 -12.36 -35.56
N LYS A 127 -17.85 -12.58 -34.31
CA LYS A 127 -16.49 -12.28 -33.84
C LYS A 127 -15.54 -13.44 -34.11
N LEU A 128 -14.25 -13.12 -34.19
CA LEU A 128 -13.20 -14.11 -34.34
C LEU A 128 -12.81 -14.61 -32.95
N ASN A 129 -12.91 -15.92 -32.73
CA ASN A 129 -12.46 -16.55 -31.49
C ASN A 129 -10.93 -16.72 -31.51
N ILE A 130 -10.21 -15.59 -31.43
CA ILE A 130 -8.75 -15.55 -31.43
C ILE A 130 -8.30 -15.00 -30.08
N ASN A 131 -7.91 -15.93 -29.18
CA ASN A 131 -7.26 -15.63 -27.91
C ASN A 131 -5.74 -15.80 -28.03
#